data_AF-A0A0L8HUZ4-F1
#
_entry.id   AF-A0A0L8HUZ4-F1
#
_cell.length_a   1.000
_cell.length_b   1.000
_cell.length_c   1.000
_cell.angle_alpha   90.00
_cell.angle_beta   90.00
_cell.angle_gamma   90.00
#
_symmetry.space_group_name_H-M   'P 1'
#
loop_
_entity.id
_entity.type
_entity.pdbx_description
1 polymer ?
#
loop_
_entity_poly.entity_id
_entity_poly.type
_entity_poly.pdbx_seq_one_letter_code
_entity_poly.pdbx_strand_id
1 'polypeptide(L)' 'NHLTIVLDFNVDLLDSPNHEILTTMNQFGFDQLVQKPTIDYGSLLDHVYVNQVQRPQVTVTDSYFSYHDVVCVSLKF' A
#
# COMPACT_ATOMS: atom_id res chain seq x y z
N ASN A 1 -11.15 -16.40 -5.14
CA ASN A 1 -11.12 -15.03 -5.65
C ASN A 1 -9.93 -14.31 -5.04
N HIS A 2 -8.97 -13.91 -5.86
CA HIS A 2 -7.80 -13.14 -5.42
C HIS A 2 -8.02 -11.68 -5.81
N LEU A 3 -8.00 -10.78 -4.83
CA LEU A 3 -8.19 -9.34 -5.02
C LEU A 3 -6.95 -8.60 -4.52
N THR A 4 -6.49 -7.64 -5.31
CA THR A 4 -5.48 -6.65 -4.94
C THR A 4 -6.13 -5.28 -5.04
N ILE A 5 -6.04 -4.49 -3.98
CA ILE A 5 -6.54 -3.11 -3.92
C ILE A 5 -5.31 -2.20 -3.89
N VAL A 6 -5.30 -1.20 -4.77
CA VAL A 6 -4.26 -0.17 -4.84
C VAL A 6 -4.96 1.18 -4.89
N LEU A 7 -4.69 2.05 -3.91
CA LEU A 7 -5.36 3.34 -3.81
C LEU A 7 -4.51 4.31 -2.97
N ASP A 8 -4.68 5.61 -3.24
CA ASP A 8 -4.34 6.67 -2.28
C ASP A 8 -5.46 6.77 -1.23
N PHE A 9 -5.16 6.42 0.00
CA PHE A 9 -6.11 6.46 1.11
C PHE A 9 -6.09 7.79 1.87
N ASN A 10 -5.14 8.69 1.58
CA ASN A 10 -4.91 9.93 2.33
C ASN A 10 -4.78 9.70 3.86
N VAL A 11 -4.28 8.52 4.25
CA VAL A 11 -3.99 8.13 5.63
C VAL A 11 -2.51 7.79 5.72
N ASP A 12 -1.77 8.56 6.50
CA ASP A 12 -0.35 8.30 6.73
C ASP A 12 -0.15 7.16 7.74
N LEU A 13 0.18 5.97 7.24
CA LEU A 13 0.40 4.80 8.11
C LEU A 13 1.73 4.85 8.86
N LEU A 14 2.67 5.73 8.49
CA LEU A 14 3.90 5.91 9.26
C LEU A 14 3.64 6.76 10.51
N ASP A 15 2.76 7.75 10.41
CA ASP A 15 2.32 8.58 11.54
C ASP A 15 1.20 7.88 12.36
N SER A 16 0.33 7.14 11.68
CA SER A 16 -0.82 6.43 12.27
C SER A 16 -0.75 4.91 12.05
N PRO A 17 0.22 4.19 12.66
CA PRO A 17 0.45 2.76 12.41
C PRO A 17 -0.67 1.84 12.90
N ASN A 18 -1.61 2.36 13.71
CA ASN A 18 -2.78 1.63 14.22
C ASN A 18 -4.11 2.19 13.68
N HIS A 19 -4.10 2.86 12.53
CA HIS A 19 -5.30 3.43 11.93
C HIS A 19 -6.37 2.36 11.66
N GLU A 20 -7.65 2.69 11.86
CA GLU A 20 -8.78 1.76 11.77
C GLU A 20 -8.93 1.06 10.41
N ILE A 21 -8.35 1.64 9.35
CA ILE A 21 -8.31 1.05 8.01
C ILE A 21 -7.56 -0.28 8.01
N LEU A 22 -6.48 -0.41 8.81
CA LEU A 22 -5.72 -1.66 8.92
C LEU A 22 -6.57 -2.75 9.57
N THR A 23 -7.26 -2.41 10.67
CA THR A 23 -8.19 -3.32 11.35
C THR A 23 -9.32 -3.76 10.43
N THR A 24 -9.93 -2.82 9.71
CA THR A 24 -11.03 -3.09 8.78
C THR A 24 -10.58 -4.01 7.65
N MET A 25 -9.47 -3.68 6.98
CA MET A 25 -8.92 -4.50 5.90
C MET A 25 -8.55 -5.89 6.39
N ASN A 26 -7.93 -6.01 7.58
CA ASN A 26 -7.59 -7.29 8.17
C ASN A 26 -8.82 -8.16 8.49
N GLN A 27 -9.92 -7.57 8.96
CA GLN A 27 -11.19 -8.29 9.17
C GLN A 27 -11.76 -8.91 7.88
N PHE A 28 -11.49 -8.30 6.72
CA PHE A 28 -11.83 -8.85 5.41
C PHE A 28 -10.75 -9.75 4.82
N GLY A 29 -9.71 -10.08 5.60
CA GLY A 29 -8.62 -10.97 5.20
C GLY A 29 -7.58 -10.32 4.28
N PHE A 30 -7.48 -8.98 4.30
CA PHE A 30 -6.47 -8.26 3.53
C PHE A 30 -5.26 -7.87 4.38
N ASP A 31 -4.08 -8.03 3.78
CA ASP A 31 -2.82 -7.57 4.33
C ASP A 31 -2.29 -6.38 3.54
N GLN A 32 -1.89 -5.32 4.26
CA GLN A 32 -1.20 -4.17 3.68
C GLN A 32 0.26 -4.57 3.35
N LEU A 33 0.77 -4.19 2.16
CA LEU A 33 2.12 -4.54 1.70
C LEU A 33 3.14 -3.39 1.57
N VAL A 34 2.72 -2.12 1.60
CA VAL A 34 3.63 -0.96 1.47
C VAL A 34 4.16 -0.58 2.85
N GLN A 35 5.48 -0.49 3.02
CA GLN A 35 6.10 -0.20 4.33
C GLN A 35 7.03 1.02 4.31
N LYS A 36 7.02 1.78 3.21
CA LYS A 36 7.91 2.90 2.96
C LYS A 36 7.09 4.13 2.58
N PRO A 37 7.64 5.34 2.74
CA PRO A 37 7.01 6.54 2.20
C PRO A 37 6.63 6.38 0.73
N THR A 38 5.54 7.04 0.33
CA THR A 38 5.06 7.08 -1.05
C THR A 38 4.95 8.51 -1.59
N ILE A 39 5.40 9.49 -0.82
CA ILE A 39 5.51 10.89 -1.23
C ILE A 39 6.82 11.50 -0.73
N ASP A 40 7.27 12.57 -1.39
CA ASP A 40 8.53 13.28 -1.10
C ASP A 40 8.69 13.71 0.37
N TYR A 41 7.58 14.01 1.05
CA TYR A 41 7.57 14.47 2.44
C TYR A 41 7.79 13.35 3.47
N GLY A 42 7.86 12.09 3.02
CA GLY A 42 8.13 10.95 3.90
C GLY A 42 6.89 10.26 4.46
N SER A 43 5.68 10.63 4.02
CA SER A 43 4.43 9.97 4.43
C SER A 43 4.10 8.76 3.56
N LEU A 44 3.35 7.81 4.11
CA LEU A 44 2.85 6.63 3.38
C LEU A 44 1.34 6.75 3.18
N LEU A 45 0.92 7.28 2.03
CA LEU A 45 -0.48 7.54 1.70
C LEU A 45 -1.08 6.50 0.74
N ASP A 46 -0.24 5.97 -0.15
CA ASP A 46 -0.62 4.99 -1.15
C ASP A 46 -0.47 3.57 -0.58
N HIS A 47 -1.59 2.85 -0.49
CA HIS A 47 -1.62 1.53 0.14
C HIS A 47 -1.84 0.44 -0.90
N VAL A 48 -1.29 -0.74 -0.64
CA VAL A 48 -1.57 -1.97 -1.39
C VAL A 48 -2.08 -3.02 -0.42
N TYR A 49 -3.31 -3.48 -0.62
CA TYR A 49 -3.94 -4.52 0.19
C TYR A 49 -4.20 -5.78 -0.64
N VAL A 50 -3.89 -6.95 -0.09
CA VAL A 50 -4.07 -8.24 -0.79
C VAL A 50 -4.70 -9.31 0.10
N ASN A 51 -5.57 -10.16 -0.46
CA ASN A 51 -6.19 -11.29 0.26
C ASN A 51 -5.73 -12.67 -0.27
N GLN A 52 -4.56 -12.73 -0.89
CA GLN A 52 -4.03 -13.93 -1.55
C GLN A 52 -2.80 -14.47 -0.82
N VAL A 53 -2.68 -15.80 -0.78
CA VAL A 53 -1.55 -16.50 -0.15
C VAL A 53 -0.24 -16.18 -0.88
N GLN A 54 -0.27 -16.18 -2.22
CA GLN A 54 0.87 -15.79 -3.03
C GLN A 54 0.92 -14.27 -3.13
N ARG A 55 1.68 -13.64 -2.23
CA ARG A 55 1.81 -12.19 -2.17
C ARG A 55 2.52 -11.64 -3.42
N PRO A 56 2.00 -10.58 -4.05
CA PRO A 56 2.70 -9.90 -5.14
C PRO A 56 3.93 -9.18 -4.59
N GLN A 57 4.89 -8.93 -5.47
CA GLN A 57 6.00 -8.05 -5.13
C GLN A 57 5.53 -6.60 -5.27
N VAL A 58 5.78 -5.79 -4.24
CA VAL A 58 5.49 -4.35 -4.24
C VAL A 58 6.80 -3.59 -4.11
N THR A 59 6.99 -2.60 -4.97
CA THR A 59 8.14 -1.68 -4.92
C THR A 59 7.65 -0.25 -5.01
N VAL A 60 8.28 0.64 -4.24
CA VAL A 60 8.07 2.08 -4.32
C VAL A 60 9.32 2.69 -4.96
N THR A 61 9.14 3.48 -6.01
CA THR A 61 10.23 4.11 -6.77
C THR A 61 9.95 5.59 -6.94
N ASP A 62 10.96 6.41 -6.68
CA ASP A 62 10.92 7.85 -6.86
C ASP A 62 10.43 8.26 -8.26
N SER A 63 9.68 9.35 -8.32
CA SER A 63 9.09 9.87 -9.55
C SER A 63 9.49 11.32 -9.78
N TYR A 64 10.02 11.62 -10.97
CA TYR A 64 10.57 12.96 -11.22
C TYR A 64 9.49 14.06 -11.41
N PHE A 65 8.30 13.69 -11.89
CA PHE A 65 7.25 14.65 -12.29
C PHE A 65 6.02 14.67 -11.37
N SER A 66 6.06 13.93 -10.26
CA SER A 66 4.97 13.83 -9.30
C SER A 66 5.52 13.82 -7.89
N TYR A 67 4.82 14.49 -6.97
CA TYR A 67 5.13 14.45 -5.54
C TYR A 67 4.89 13.08 -4.91
N HIS A 68 4.09 12.23 -5.57
CA HIS A 68 3.94 10.83 -5.21
C HIS A 68 4.96 9.98 -5.96
N ASP A 69 5.55 9.04 -5.23
CA ASP A 69 6.34 7.93 -5.75
C ASP A 69 5.45 6.93 -6.52
N VAL A 70 6.07 6.19 -7.42
CA VAL A 70 5.40 5.11 -8.15
C VAL A 70 5.35 3.85 -7.29
N VAL A 71 4.14 3.43 -6.91
CA VAL A 71 3.87 2.11 -6.31
C VAL A 71 3.64 1.08 -7.42
N CYS A 72 4.62 0.21 -7.65
CA CYS A 72 4.54 -0.88 -8.63
C CYS A 72 4.15 -2.20 -7.95
N VAL A 73 3.14 -2.88 -8.50
CA VAL A 73 2.67 -4.19 -8.04
C VAL A 73 2.88 -5.23 -9.14
N SER A 74 3.74 -6.21 -8.88
CA SER A 74 4.01 -7.33 -9.80
C SER A 74 3.21 -8.56 -9.40
N LEU A 75 2.16 -8.86 -10.16
CA LEU A 75 1.34 -10.06 -9.99
C LEU A 75 2.08 -11.29 -10.52
N LYS A 76 2.09 -12.37 -9.73
CA LYS A 76 2.58 -13.69 -10.16
C LYS A 76 1.35 -14.56 -10.43
N PHE A 77 1.32 -15.18 -11.60
CA PHE A 77 0.26 -16.09 -12.05
C PHE A 77 0.78 -17.52 -12.09
#